data_AF-A0A2T1F6L8-F1
#
_entry.id   AF-A0A2T1F6L8-F1
#
_cell.length_a   1.000
_cell.length_b   1.000
_cell.length_c   1.000
_cell.angle_alpha   90.00
_cell.angle_beta   90.00
_cell.angle_gamma   90.00
#
_symmetry.space_group_name_H-M   'P 1'
#
loop_
_entity.id
_entity.type
_entity.pdbx_description
1 polymer ?
#
loop_
_entity_poly.entity_id
_entity_poly.type
_entity_poly.pdbx_seq_one_letter_code
_entity_poly.pdbx_strand_id
1 'polypeptide(L)'
;MLRLSEVKLPLEHTAADIQSAILKKLSIAPKDLIRHTIFKRSYDARKKGAISFVYIIDIETTREPQLLQKFKKDPHIVPTPDTSYRYVTHAPSELAQRPIVIGCGPCGMFAGLLLAQMGFRPIILERGKAVHDRSVDTFGFWSKAKFNPESNAQFGEGGAGTFSDGKLYSRIKDANHHGRKVLAELVNAGAASEILYINKPHIGTYRLVKIVENIRNSIASLGGEIRFQSRVEQLNIENGQVCGVTLASGEYIASNHVILAVGHSARDTFEMLHHAGVYIEPKPFSIGFRIEHPQSIIDKCRLGSQAGHPMLGAADYSLVHHCNNGRSVYSFCMCPGGQVVAATSEVGRVVTNGMSQYERSGKNANSGIV
;
A
#
# COMPACT_ATOMS: atom_id res chain seq x y z
N MET A 1 -25.17 12.76 -2.93
CA MET A 1 -24.40 13.09 -1.70
C MET A 1 -23.60 14.37 -1.93
N LEU A 2 -23.35 15.12 -0.87
CA LEU A 2 -22.53 16.33 -0.87
C LEU A 2 -21.17 16.06 -0.23
N ARG A 3 -20.10 16.64 -0.77
CA ARG A 3 -18.78 16.65 -0.15
C ARG A 3 -18.48 18.02 0.44
N LEU A 4 -18.23 18.06 1.75
CA LEU A 4 -17.79 19.22 2.50
C LEU A 4 -16.30 19.08 2.85
N SER A 5 -15.47 20.02 2.41
CA SER A 5 -14.02 20.05 2.71
C SER A 5 -13.64 21.15 3.70
N GLU A 6 -12.40 21.10 4.21
CA GLU A 6 -11.83 22.07 5.15
C GLU A 6 -12.61 22.22 6.47
N VAL A 7 -13.24 21.14 6.94
CA VAL A 7 -13.85 21.12 8.27
C VAL A 7 -12.73 20.98 9.31
N LYS A 8 -12.44 22.06 10.03
CA LYS A 8 -11.36 22.13 11.02
C LYS A 8 -11.91 21.97 12.43
N LEU A 9 -11.33 21.04 13.19
CA LEU A 9 -11.71 20.75 14.57
C LEU A 9 -10.47 20.61 15.47
N PRO A 10 -10.54 21.02 16.75
CA PRO A 10 -9.44 20.82 17.70
C PRO A 10 -9.16 19.33 17.95
N LEU A 11 -8.00 18.98 18.52
CA LEU A 11 -7.67 17.56 18.79
C LEU A 11 -8.72 16.87 19.65
N GLU A 12 -9.14 17.51 20.74
CA GLU A 12 -10.08 16.98 21.75
C GLU A 12 -11.56 17.04 21.32
N HIS A 13 -11.84 17.28 20.03
CA HIS A 13 -13.22 17.25 19.53
C HIS A 13 -13.85 15.86 19.67
N THR A 14 -15.16 15.86 19.87
CA THR A 14 -16.00 14.67 19.93
C THR A 14 -16.61 14.37 18.57
N ALA A 15 -17.21 13.18 18.43
CA ALA A 15 -18.00 12.85 17.24
C ALA A 15 -19.20 13.81 17.04
N ALA A 16 -19.79 14.31 18.13
CA ALA A 16 -20.89 15.27 18.08
C ALA A 16 -20.44 16.64 17.52
N ASP A 17 -19.17 17.00 17.69
CA ASP A 17 -18.61 18.25 17.14
C ASP A 17 -18.50 18.19 15.61
N ILE A 18 -18.24 17.02 15.03
CA ILE A 18 -18.26 16.82 13.57
C ILE A 18 -19.66 17.10 13.03
N GLN A 19 -20.68 16.49 13.62
CA GLN A 19 -22.06 16.71 13.24
C GLN A 19 -22.46 18.18 13.42
N SER A 20 -22.10 18.79 14.53
CA SER A 20 -22.38 20.20 14.80
C SER A 20 -21.73 21.13 13.78
N ALA A 21 -20.48 20.85 13.37
CA ALA A 21 -19.79 21.59 12.33
C ALA A 21 -20.49 21.47 10.96
N ILE A 22 -20.97 20.27 10.60
CA ILE A 22 -21.75 20.03 9.38
C ILE A 22 -23.04 20.85 9.40
N LEU A 23 -23.85 20.71 10.46
CA LEU A 23 -25.14 21.39 10.59
C LEU A 23 -24.98 22.91 10.54
N LYS A 24 -23.97 23.45 11.24
CA LYS A 24 -23.65 24.87 11.23
C LYS A 24 -23.23 25.36 9.85
N LYS A 25 -22.32 24.65 9.16
CA LYS A 25 -21.80 25.06 7.85
C LYS A 25 -22.87 24.99 6.76
N LEU A 26 -23.74 23.97 6.78
CA LEU A 26 -24.81 23.80 5.80
C LEU A 26 -26.10 24.58 6.16
N SER A 27 -26.23 25.01 7.41
CA SER A 27 -27.43 25.66 7.96
C SER A 27 -28.69 24.80 7.77
N ILE A 28 -28.59 23.51 8.13
CA ILE A 28 -29.71 22.56 8.08
C ILE A 28 -30.09 22.08 9.48
N ALA A 29 -31.31 21.60 9.66
CA ALA A 29 -31.74 21.03 10.93
C ALA A 29 -31.16 19.60 11.09
N PRO A 30 -30.97 19.11 12.34
CA PRO A 30 -30.49 17.74 12.58
C PRO A 30 -31.27 16.66 11.82
N LYS A 31 -32.60 16.81 11.72
CA LYS A 31 -33.49 15.89 11.00
C LYS A 31 -33.24 15.80 9.49
N ASP A 32 -32.60 16.81 8.91
CA ASP A 32 -32.30 16.86 7.48
C ASP A 32 -30.98 16.16 7.14
N LEU A 33 -30.16 15.84 8.15
CA LEU A 33 -28.91 15.08 8.00
C LEU A 33 -29.21 13.58 8.15
N ILE A 34 -29.14 12.83 7.04
CA ILE A 34 -29.43 11.39 7.03
C ILE A 34 -28.22 10.62 7.57
N ARG A 35 -27.03 10.87 7.01
CA ARG A 35 -25.76 10.32 7.50
C ARG A 35 -24.58 11.15 7.00
N HIS A 36 -23.42 10.94 7.62
CA HIS A 36 -22.15 11.46 7.14
C HIS A 36 -21.07 10.38 7.18
N THR A 37 -20.06 10.51 6.33
CA THR A 37 -18.91 9.61 6.28
C THR A 37 -17.64 10.42 6.07
N ILE A 38 -16.61 10.12 6.84
CA ILE A 38 -15.31 10.78 6.68
C ILE A 38 -14.67 10.25 5.39
N PHE A 39 -14.52 11.11 4.40
CA PHE A 39 -13.77 10.79 3.18
C PHE A 39 -12.27 10.93 3.42
N LYS A 40 -11.85 11.95 4.19
CA LYS A 40 -10.45 12.19 4.52
C LYS A 40 -10.30 12.86 5.88
N ARG A 41 -9.28 12.47 6.64
CA ARG A 41 -8.78 13.14 7.86
C ARG A 41 -7.27 13.35 7.74
N SER A 42 -6.85 14.60 7.87
CA SER A 42 -5.46 15.02 8.05
C SER A 42 -5.35 15.87 9.32
N TYR A 43 -4.14 16.23 9.72
CA TYR A 43 -3.91 17.23 10.76
C TYR A 43 -3.04 18.36 10.23
N ASP A 44 -3.26 19.57 10.74
CA ASP A 44 -2.44 20.74 10.50
C ASP A 44 -1.53 20.97 11.71
N ALA A 45 -0.22 20.76 11.53
CA ALA A 45 0.78 20.93 12.57
C ALA A 45 1.67 22.18 12.37
N ARG A 46 1.22 23.17 11.58
CA ARG A 46 2.01 24.39 11.31
C ARG A 46 2.09 25.30 12.54
N LYS A 47 1.04 25.37 13.36
CA LYS A 47 1.01 26.15 14.59
C LYS A 47 1.32 25.24 15.79
N LYS A 48 2.52 25.37 16.35
CA LYS A 48 2.94 24.61 17.54
C LYS A 48 1.96 24.83 18.70
N GLY A 49 1.56 23.75 19.36
CA GLY A 49 0.61 23.78 20.48
C GLY A 49 -0.87 23.97 20.10
N ALA A 50 -1.18 24.08 18.80
CA ALA A 50 -2.54 24.25 18.30
C ALA A 50 -2.80 23.38 17.06
N ILE A 51 -2.39 22.10 17.12
CA ILE A 51 -2.70 21.14 16.06
C ILE A 51 -4.21 20.96 15.97
N SER A 52 -4.74 20.94 14.74
CA SER A 52 -6.16 20.70 14.46
C SER A 52 -6.32 19.60 13.43
N PHE A 53 -7.37 18.80 13.55
CA PHE A 53 -7.79 17.91 12.48
C PHE A 53 -8.50 18.69 11.37
N VAL A 54 -8.26 18.27 10.13
CA VAL A 54 -8.89 18.81 8.92
C VAL A 54 -9.58 17.65 8.22
N TYR A 55 -10.88 17.77 8.02
CA TYR A 55 -11.74 16.74 7.46
C TYR A 55 -12.27 17.11 6.07
N ILE A 56 -12.44 16.08 5.26
CA ILE A 56 -13.33 16.05 4.10
C ILE A 56 -14.41 15.02 4.41
N ILE A 57 -15.67 15.42 4.30
CA ILE A 57 -16.82 14.66 4.76
C ILE A 57 -17.82 14.53 3.61
N ASP A 58 -18.22 13.30 3.30
CA ASP A 58 -19.37 13.03 2.43
C ASP A 58 -20.65 12.99 3.27
N ILE A 59 -21.69 13.65 2.80
CA ILE A 59 -22.90 13.99 3.54
C ILE A 59 -24.11 13.57 2.72
N GLU A 60 -25.01 12.81 3.34
CA GLU A 60 -26.31 12.48 2.80
C GLU A 60 -27.39 13.28 3.53
N THR A 61 -28.24 13.98 2.77
CA THR A 61 -29.23 14.92 3.31
C THR A 61 -30.46 14.99 2.42
N THR A 62 -31.63 15.25 3.01
CA THR A 62 -32.89 15.50 2.30
C THR A 62 -32.90 16.83 1.53
N ARG A 63 -31.90 17.70 1.76
CA ARG A 63 -31.80 19.07 1.24
C ARG A 63 -30.75 19.25 0.14
N GLU A 64 -30.28 18.15 -0.46
CA GLU A 64 -29.14 18.16 -1.39
C GLU A 64 -29.28 19.14 -2.57
N PRO A 65 -30.38 19.13 -3.37
CA PRO A 65 -30.52 20.04 -4.50
C PRO A 65 -30.50 21.52 -4.07
N GLN A 66 -31.17 21.85 -2.97
CA GLN A 66 -31.23 23.21 -2.44
C GLN A 66 -29.86 23.68 -1.95
N LEU A 67 -29.10 22.80 -1.29
CA LEU A 67 -27.76 23.12 -0.80
C LEU A 67 -26.77 23.31 -1.96
N LEU A 68 -26.80 22.46 -2.99
CA LEU A 68 -25.96 22.64 -4.19
C LEU A 68 -26.22 23.97 -4.88
N GLN A 69 -27.49 24.38 -4.97
CA GLN A 69 -27.83 25.67 -5.54
C GLN A 69 -27.36 26.83 -4.66
N LYS A 70 -27.61 26.76 -3.34
CA LYS A 70 -27.20 27.77 -2.35
C LYS A 70 -25.69 27.96 -2.32
N PHE A 71 -24.93 26.86 -2.39
CA PHE A 71 -23.48 26.85 -2.25
C PHE A 71 -22.73 26.70 -3.58
N LYS A 72 -23.37 26.99 -4.73
CA LYS A 72 -22.77 26.85 -6.07
C LYS A 72 -21.42 27.56 -6.24
N LYS A 73 -21.17 28.64 -5.49
CA LYS A 73 -19.90 29.42 -5.51
C LYS A 73 -18.91 29.04 -4.40
N ASP A 74 -19.29 28.17 -3.46
CA ASP A 74 -18.40 27.73 -2.38
C ASP A 74 -17.59 26.50 -2.88
N PRO A 75 -16.27 26.62 -3.11
CA PRO A 75 -15.45 25.52 -3.61
C PRO A 75 -15.32 24.37 -2.59
N HIS A 76 -15.72 24.59 -1.33
CA HIS A 76 -15.66 23.57 -0.30
C HIS A 76 -16.89 22.68 -0.23
N ILE A 77 -17.96 23.00 -0.95
CA ILE A 77 -19.20 22.23 -0.99
C ILE A 77 -19.48 21.85 -2.45
N VAL A 78 -19.21 20.59 -2.77
CA VAL A 78 -19.35 20.06 -4.14
C VAL A 78 -20.19 18.78 -4.13
N PRO A 79 -20.77 18.36 -5.27
CA PRO A 79 -21.30 17.00 -5.38
C PRO A 79 -20.20 15.98 -5.07
N THR A 80 -20.52 14.94 -4.30
CA THR A 80 -19.57 13.85 -4.03
C THR A 80 -19.22 13.14 -5.36
N PRO A 81 -17.94 13.05 -5.73
CA PRO A 81 -17.53 12.33 -6.93
C PRO A 81 -17.86 10.83 -6.85
N ASP A 82 -18.22 10.22 -7.98
CA ASP A 82 -18.31 8.77 -8.10
C ASP A 82 -16.90 8.16 -8.09
N THR A 83 -16.55 7.54 -6.98
CA THR A 83 -15.26 6.87 -6.78
C THR A 83 -15.34 5.35 -6.91
N SER A 84 -16.44 4.82 -7.47
CA SER A 84 -16.59 3.38 -7.67
C SER A 84 -15.61 2.86 -8.72
N TYR A 85 -15.07 1.67 -8.47
CA TYR A 85 -14.21 1.01 -9.46
C TYR A 85 -15.06 0.44 -10.58
N ARG A 86 -14.69 0.75 -11.83
CA ARG A 86 -15.37 0.25 -13.03
C ARG A 86 -14.56 -0.89 -13.63
N TYR A 87 -15.10 -2.10 -13.61
CA TYR A 87 -14.48 -3.23 -14.29
C TYR A 87 -14.48 -2.97 -15.79
N VAL A 88 -13.33 -3.17 -16.43
CA VAL A 88 -13.14 -2.86 -17.85
C VAL A 88 -13.64 -3.97 -18.78
N THR A 89 -13.82 -5.19 -18.25
CA THR A 89 -14.28 -6.35 -19.00
C THR A 89 -14.68 -7.49 -18.05
N HIS A 90 -15.20 -8.57 -18.61
CA HIS A 90 -15.40 -9.86 -17.98
C HIS A 90 -14.83 -10.97 -18.87
N ALA A 91 -14.42 -12.08 -18.24
CA ALA A 91 -13.96 -13.24 -18.97
C ALA A 91 -15.10 -13.79 -19.87
N PRO A 92 -14.78 -14.25 -21.09
CA PRO A 92 -15.75 -14.97 -21.90
C PRO A 92 -16.18 -16.26 -21.19
N SER A 93 -17.35 -16.79 -21.57
CA SER A 93 -17.87 -18.06 -21.03
C SER A 93 -16.89 -19.22 -21.20
N GLU A 94 -16.18 -19.24 -22.32
CA GLU A 94 -15.12 -20.20 -22.63
C GLU A 94 -13.77 -19.48 -22.64
N LEU A 95 -12.94 -19.79 -21.64
CA LEU A 95 -11.59 -19.24 -21.53
C LEU A 95 -10.58 -20.27 -22.05
N ALA A 96 -10.04 -20.04 -23.25
CA ALA A 96 -9.10 -20.95 -23.89
C ALA A 96 -7.78 -21.13 -23.11
N GLN A 97 -7.27 -20.04 -22.52
CA GLN A 97 -6.04 -20.04 -21.72
C GLN A 97 -6.20 -19.17 -20.49
N ARG A 98 -5.69 -19.64 -19.35
CA ARG A 98 -5.68 -18.88 -18.09
C ARG A 98 -4.49 -17.91 -18.09
N PRO A 99 -4.66 -16.65 -17.66
CA PRO A 99 -3.54 -15.72 -17.55
C PRO A 99 -2.62 -16.12 -16.39
N ILE A 100 -1.32 -15.94 -16.59
CA ILE A 100 -0.28 -16.21 -15.60
C ILE A 100 0.19 -14.89 -14.97
N VAL A 101 0.36 -14.87 -13.66
CA VAL A 101 0.96 -13.77 -12.91
C VAL A 101 2.18 -14.29 -12.17
N ILE A 102 3.36 -13.74 -12.44
CA ILE A 102 4.61 -14.15 -11.81
C ILE A 102 4.95 -13.16 -10.70
N GLY A 103 4.94 -13.63 -9.46
CA GLY A 103 5.16 -12.86 -8.23
C GLY A 103 3.86 -12.57 -7.48
N CYS A 104 3.89 -12.78 -6.16
CA CYS A 104 2.77 -12.55 -5.24
C CYS A 104 3.05 -11.35 -4.31
N GLY A 105 3.72 -10.31 -4.84
CA GLY A 105 3.79 -8.99 -4.20
C GLY A 105 2.49 -8.18 -4.41
N PRO A 106 2.40 -6.92 -3.93
CA PRO A 106 1.19 -6.11 -4.07
C PRO A 106 0.70 -5.99 -5.52
N CYS A 107 1.63 -5.82 -6.48
CA CYS A 107 1.28 -5.75 -7.90
C CYS A 107 0.62 -7.06 -8.39
N GLY A 108 1.27 -8.21 -8.17
CA GLY A 108 0.77 -9.50 -8.62
C GLY A 108 -0.51 -9.94 -7.90
N MET A 109 -0.62 -9.67 -6.60
CA MET A 109 -1.84 -9.96 -5.84
C MET A 109 -3.03 -9.16 -6.34
N PHE A 110 -2.88 -7.86 -6.62
CA PHE A 110 -3.98 -7.05 -7.15
C PHE A 110 -4.29 -7.35 -8.62
N ALA A 111 -3.28 -7.67 -9.44
CA ALA A 111 -3.51 -8.17 -10.80
C ALA A 111 -4.32 -9.47 -10.77
N GLY A 112 -3.90 -10.44 -9.95
CA GLY A 112 -4.60 -11.70 -9.75
C GLY A 112 -6.01 -11.52 -9.18
N LEU A 113 -6.19 -10.66 -8.18
CA LEU A 113 -7.50 -10.37 -7.60
C LEU A 113 -8.46 -9.77 -8.63
N LEU A 114 -8.03 -8.76 -9.40
CA LEU A 114 -8.89 -8.15 -10.40
C LEU A 114 -9.21 -9.11 -11.55
N LEU A 115 -8.24 -9.90 -12.02
CA LEU A 115 -8.48 -10.94 -13.01
C LEU A 115 -9.48 -11.99 -12.49
N ALA A 116 -9.35 -12.43 -11.24
CA ALA A 116 -10.28 -13.36 -10.62
C ALA A 116 -11.68 -12.75 -10.44
N GLN A 117 -11.79 -11.49 -10.00
CA GLN A 117 -13.07 -10.75 -9.90
C GLN A 117 -13.76 -10.59 -11.26
N MET A 118 -12.99 -10.50 -12.35
CA MET A 118 -13.50 -10.47 -13.72
C MET A 118 -13.74 -11.88 -14.31
N GLY A 119 -13.46 -12.96 -13.59
CA GLY A 119 -13.72 -14.34 -14.00
C GLY A 119 -12.60 -15.03 -14.79
N PHE A 120 -11.42 -14.43 -14.92
CA PHE A 120 -10.32 -14.97 -15.73
C PHE A 120 -9.57 -16.15 -15.08
N ARG A 121 -9.86 -16.49 -13.81
CA ARG A 121 -9.26 -17.65 -13.11
C ARG A 121 -7.72 -17.69 -13.23
N PRO A 122 -6.99 -16.63 -12.83
CA PRO A 122 -5.55 -16.53 -13.05
C PRO A 122 -4.74 -17.62 -12.33
N ILE A 123 -3.53 -17.92 -12.83
CA ILE A 123 -2.52 -18.73 -12.15
C ILE A 123 -1.43 -17.79 -11.64
N ILE A 124 -1.26 -17.70 -10.33
CA ILE A 124 -0.22 -16.89 -9.68
C ILE A 124 0.92 -17.80 -9.25
N LEU A 125 2.13 -17.51 -9.71
CA LEU A 125 3.35 -18.27 -9.43
C LEU A 125 4.26 -17.44 -8.52
N GLU A 126 4.56 -17.92 -7.33
CA GLU A 126 5.44 -17.27 -6.37
C GLU A 126 6.63 -18.17 -6.03
N ARG A 127 7.84 -17.62 -6.15
CA ARG A 127 9.08 -18.36 -5.86
C ARG A 127 9.23 -18.69 -4.38
N GLY A 128 8.78 -17.79 -3.50
CA GLY A 128 8.85 -17.98 -2.07
C GLY A 128 7.65 -18.73 -1.49
N LYS A 129 7.61 -18.76 -0.16
CA LYS A 129 6.60 -19.51 0.60
C LYS A 129 5.35 -18.70 0.91
N ALA A 130 4.31 -19.40 1.34
CA ALA A 130 3.17 -18.82 2.03
C ALA A 130 3.62 -18.06 3.28
N VAL A 131 2.84 -17.06 3.70
CA VAL A 131 3.27 -16.01 4.63
C VAL A 131 3.65 -16.53 6.01
N HIS A 132 3.02 -17.60 6.49
CA HIS A 132 3.34 -18.20 7.79
C HIS A 132 4.72 -18.85 7.78
N ASP A 133 5.00 -19.72 6.81
CA ASP A 133 6.32 -20.37 6.66
C ASP A 133 7.40 -19.35 6.30
N ARG A 134 7.06 -18.37 5.46
CA ARG A 134 7.93 -17.24 5.12
C ARG A 134 8.32 -16.43 6.37
N SER A 135 7.38 -16.24 7.30
CA SER A 135 7.64 -15.53 8.55
C SER A 135 8.62 -16.31 9.42
N VAL A 136 8.48 -17.63 9.51
CA VAL A 136 9.45 -18.50 10.22
C VAL A 136 10.85 -18.34 9.62
N ASP A 137 10.98 -18.42 8.30
CA ASP A 137 12.27 -18.25 7.62
C ASP A 137 12.88 -16.85 7.86
N THR A 138 12.07 -15.79 7.71
CA THR A 138 12.53 -14.39 7.82
C THR A 138 12.94 -14.03 9.25
N PHE A 139 12.12 -14.35 10.25
CA PHE A 139 12.47 -14.12 11.66
C PHE A 139 13.58 -15.05 12.13
N GLY A 140 13.65 -16.27 11.60
CA GLY A 140 14.76 -17.20 11.80
C GLY A 140 16.09 -16.63 11.28
N PHE A 141 16.08 -15.97 10.13
CA PHE A 141 17.24 -15.24 9.63
C PHE A 141 17.64 -14.09 10.57
N TRP A 142 16.69 -13.23 10.95
CA TRP A 142 16.99 -12.06 11.79
C TRP A 142 17.47 -12.41 13.20
N SER A 143 17.03 -13.53 13.76
CA SER A 143 17.39 -13.95 15.12
C SER A 143 18.54 -14.95 15.20
N LYS A 144 18.70 -15.82 14.20
CA LYS A 144 19.63 -16.97 14.23
C LYS A 144 20.56 -17.03 13.02
N ALA A 145 20.58 -16.00 12.17
CA ALA A 145 21.37 -15.93 10.95
C ALA A 145 21.16 -17.10 9.96
N LYS A 146 20.02 -17.79 10.03
CA LYS A 146 19.64 -18.86 9.09
C LYS A 146 18.98 -18.24 7.86
N PHE A 147 19.76 -18.01 6.81
CA PHE A 147 19.29 -17.33 5.62
C PHE A 147 18.76 -18.30 4.55
N ASN A 148 17.59 -18.01 3.99
CA ASN A 148 17.02 -18.70 2.84
C ASN A 148 16.89 -17.73 1.65
N PRO A 149 17.61 -17.94 0.53
CA PRO A 149 17.57 -17.04 -0.62
C PRO A 149 16.21 -17.01 -1.34
N GLU A 150 15.37 -18.04 -1.19
CA GLU A 150 14.04 -18.10 -1.82
C GLU A 150 12.90 -17.65 -0.90
N SER A 151 13.15 -17.48 0.40
CA SER A 151 12.12 -17.13 1.39
C SER A 151 12.68 -16.18 2.44
N ASN A 152 12.42 -14.88 2.24
CA ASN A 152 13.03 -13.81 3.01
C ASN A 152 12.19 -12.52 2.93
N ALA A 153 12.75 -11.40 3.38
CA ALA A 153 12.08 -10.10 3.36
C ALA A 153 11.63 -9.66 1.95
N GLN A 154 12.25 -10.16 0.88
CA GLN A 154 11.93 -9.82 -0.51
C GLN A 154 10.94 -10.82 -1.14
N PHE A 155 11.14 -12.12 -0.93
CA PHE A 155 10.43 -13.19 -1.66
C PHE A 155 9.47 -14.01 -0.78
N GLY A 156 8.32 -14.38 -1.35
CA GLY A 156 7.20 -15.06 -0.71
C GLY A 156 5.90 -14.24 -0.72
N GLU A 157 4.85 -14.80 -0.12
CA GLU A 157 3.50 -14.20 -0.12
C GLU A 157 3.47 -12.76 0.40
N GLY A 158 2.88 -11.86 -0.39
CA GLY A 158 2.84 -10.41 -0.15
C GLY A 158 4.12 -9.66 -0.59
N GLY A 159 5.14 -10.36 -1.10
CA GLY A 159 6.40 -9.80 -1.61
C GLY A 159 7.10 -8.89 -0.60
N ALA A 160 7.81 -7.87 -1.08
CA ALA A 160 8.53 -6.92 -0.21
C ALA A 160 7.62 -6.06 0.69
N GLY A 161 6.29 -6.10 0.48
CA GLY A 161 5.33 -5.34 1.28
C GLY A 161 5.09 -5.91 2.68
N THR A 162 5.17 -7.24 2.85
CA THR A 162 4.72 -7.95 4.06
C THR A 162 5.43 -7.49 5.33
N PHE A 163 6.77 -7.41 5.30
CA PHE A 163 7.58 -7.04 6.46
C PHE A 163 7.93 -5.54 6.43
N SER A 164 6.91 -4.69 6.43
CA SER A 164 7.05 -3.25 6.36
C SER A 164 6.07 -2.53 7.28
N ASP A 165 6.27 -1.22 7.49
CA ASP A 165 5.27 -0.35 8.11
C ASP A 165 3.93 -0.31 7.33
N GLY A 166 3.95 -0.72 6.05
CA GLY A 166 2.74 -0.82 5.23
C GLY A 166 2.10 0.54 4.95
N LYS A 167 2.91 1.55 4.61
CA LYS A 167 2.44 2.90 4.24
C LYS A 167 1.69 2.87 2.90
N LEU A 168 0.46 3.40 2.88
CA LEU A 168 -0.46 3.29 1.73
C LEU A 168 -0.82 4.63 1.09
N TYR A 169 0.09 5.61 1.14
CA TYR A 169 -0.13 6.92 0.49
C TYR A 169 0.82 7.12 -0.68
N SER A 170 0.32 7.77 -1.72
CA SER A 170 1.09 8.17 -2.89
C SER A 170 0.95 9.68 -3.14
N ARG A 171 1.95 10.26 -3.80
CA ARG A 171 1.92 11.66 -4.25
C ARG A 171 1.45 11.80 -5.70
N ILE A 172 1.13 10.68 -6.37
CA ILE A 172 0.65 10.68 -7.75
C ILE A 172 -0.82 11.11 -7.82
N LYS A 173 -1.20 11.75 -8.92
CA LYS A 173 -2.60 12.01 -9.24
C LYS A 173 -3.27 10.69 -9.63
N ASP A 174 -4.46 10.45 -9.12
CA ASP A 174 -5.24 9.23 -9.35
C ASP A 174 -6.67 9.61 -9.80
N ALA A 175 -6.80 9.97 -11.08
CA ALA A 175 -8.07 10.40 -11.65
C ALA A 175 -9.11 9.28 -11.73
N ASN A 176 -8.66 8.02 -11.80
CA ASN A 176 -9.52 6.84 -11.90
C ASN A 176 -9.78 6.17 -10.53
N HIS A 177 -9.30 6.78 -9.45
CA HIS A 177 -9.50 6.30 -8.08
C HIS A 177 -9.02 4.85 -7.83
N HIS A 178 -7.99 4.40 -8.54
CA HIS A 178 -7.39 3.08 -8.35
C HIS A 178 -6.87 2.86 -6.92
N GLY A 179 -6.32 3.90 -6.30
CA GLY A 179 -5.88 3.86 -4.91
C GLY A 179 -7.04 3.57 -3.95
N ARG A 180 -8.24 4.08 -4.24
CA ARG A 180 -9.43 3.79 -3.43
C ARG A 180 -9.87 2.32 -3.56
N LYS A 181 -9.80 1.74 -4.76
CA LYS A 181 -10.04 0.30 -4.97
C LYS A 181 -9.05 -0.54 -4.17
N VAL A 182 -7.75 -0.20 -4.21
CA VAL A 182 -6.72 -0.89 -3.42
C VAL A 182 -7.03 -0.83 -1.92
N LEU A 183 -7.32 0.36 -1.38
CA LEU A 183 -7.66 0.52 0.03
C LEU A 183 -8.93 -0.24 0.41
N ALA A 184 -9.95 -0.24 -0.45
CA ALA A 184 -11.19 -0.96 -0.21
C ALA A 184 -10.98 -2.47 -0.13
N GLU A 185 -10.17 -3.05 -1.03
CA GLU A 185 -9.87 -4.48 -0.98
C GLU A 185 -9.01 -4.86 0.23
N LEU A 186 -8.10 -3.99 0.67
CA LEU A 186 -7.37 -4.20 1.92
C LEU A 186 -8.32 -4.23 3.12
N VAL A 187 -9.33 -3.36 3.16
CA VAL A 187 -10.38 -3.39 4.21
C VAL A 187 -11.24 -4.65 4.10
N ASN A 188 -11.65 -5.05 2.90
CA ASN A 188 -12.38 -6.31 2.67
C ASN A 188 -11.57 -7.53 3.15
N ALA A 189 -10.25 -7.47 3.03
CA ALA A 189 -9.32 -8.48 3.51
C ALA A 189 -8.97 -8.34 5.01
N GLY A 190 -9.62 -7.44 5.76
CA GLY A 190 -9.49 -7.34 7.22
C GLY A 190 -8.59 -6.20 7.72
N ALA A 191 -8.17 -5.26 6.87
CA ALA A 191 -7.53 -4.04 7.34
C ALA A 191 -8.53 -3.12 8.08
N ALA A 192 -8.03 -2.31 9.00
CA ALA A 192 -8.86 -1.35 9.72
C ALA A 192 -9.49 -0.32 8.76
N SER A 193 -10.78 -0.05 8.90
CA SER A 193 -11.54 0.85 8.01
C SER A 193 -10.98 2.27 7.94
N GLU A 194 -10.22 2.69 8.95
CA GLU A 194 -9.57 4.00 9.01
C GLU A 194 -8.56 4.25 7.89
N ILE A 195 -8.02 3.20 7.24
CA ILE A 195 -7.11 3.38 6.12
C ILE A 195 -7.77 4.06 4.92
N LEU A 196 -9.10 4.03 4.83
CA LEU A 196 -9.87 4.68 3.76
C LEU A 196 -9.90 6.20 3.88
N TYR A 197 -9.70 6.74 5.08
CA TYR A 197 -9.85 8.17 5.32
C TYR A 197 -8.63 8.82 5.97
N ILE A 198 -7.75 8.12 6.67
CA ILE A 198 -6.53 8.72 7.20
C ILE A 198 -5.60 9.13 6.03
N ASN A 199 -5.11 10.37 6.03
CA ASN A 199 -4.30 10.92 4.94
C ASN A 199 -2.95 10.19 4.70
N LYS A 200 -2.34 9.65 5.75
CA LYS A 200 -1.11 8.84 5.69
C LYS A 200 -1.34 7.50 6.37
N PRO A 201 -2.20 6.64 5.81
CA PRO A 201 -2.57 5.41 6.46
C PRO A 201 -1.42 4.41 6.40
N HIS A 202 -1.39 3.54 7.40
CA HIS A 202 -0.46 2.42 7.47
C HIS A 202 -1.13 1.22 8.10
N ILE A 203 -0.58 0.02 7.86
CA ILE A 203 -1.14 -1.25 8.36
C ILE A 203 -0.25 -1.88 9.43
N GLY A 204 1.07 -1.82 9.27
CA GLY A 204 2.03 -2.53 10.12
C GLY A 204 2.19 -4.02 9.79
N THR A 205 3.40 -4.55 10.05
CA THR A 205 3.85 -5.89 9.64
C THR A 205 2.90 -7.03 10.04
N TYR A 206 2.53 -7.16 11.32
CA TYR A 206 1.74 -8.32 11.76
C TYR A 206 0.32 -8.36 11.18
N ARG A 207 -0.29 -7.19 10.96
CA ARG A 207 -1.62 -7.11 10.34
C ARG A 207 -1.55 -7.47 8.84
N LEU A 208 -0.46 -7.10 8.16
CA LEU A 208 -0.26 -7.45 6.74
C LEU A 208 -0.25 -8.96 6.51
N VAL A 209 0.32 -9.76 7.43
CA VAL A 209 0.33 -11.23 7.32
C VAL A 209 -1.07 -11.79 7.12
N LYS A 210 -2.03 -11.37 7.95
CA LYS A 210 -3.41 -11.85 7.83
C LYS A 210 -4.13 -11.31 6.60
N ILE A 211 -3.85 -10.06 6.23
CA ILE A 211 -4.46 -9.41 5.07
C ILE A 211 -4.04 -10.08 3.77
N VAL A 212 -2.75 -10.40 3.60
CA VAL A 212 -2.28 -11.08 2.37
C VAL A 212 -2.86 -12.49 2.27
N GLU A 213 -2.95 -13.21 3.39
CA GLU A 213 -3.61 -14.51 3.46
C GLU A 213 -5.09 -14.44 3.04
N ASN A 214 -5.80 -13.41 3.51
CA ASN A 214 -7.21 -13.20 3.16
C ASN A 214 -7.38 -12.86 1.67
N ILE A 215 -6.52 -12.02 1.09
CA ILE A 215 -6.55 -11.74 -0.35
C ILE A 215 -6.30 -13.02 -1.15
N ARG A 216 -5.33 -13.85 -0.76
CA ARG A 216 -5.11 -15.17 -1.38
C ARG A 216 -6.38 -16.02 -1.33
N ASN A 217 -7.05 -16.09 -0.18
CA ASN A 217 -8.28 -16.85 -0.03
C ASN A 217 -9.41 -16.30 -0.93
N SER A 218 -9.52 -14.97 -1.08
CA SER A 218 -10.47 -14.35 -2.02
C SER A 218 -10.16 -14.67 -3.48
N ILE A 219 -8.88 -14.64 -3.89
CA ILE A 219 -8.47 -15.05 -5.23
C ILE A 219 -8.86 -16.51 -5.48
N ALA A 220 -8.57 -17.40 -4.51
CA ALA A 220 -8.90 -18.82 -4.60
C ALA A 220 -10.42 -19.07 -4.68
N SER A 221 -11.23 -18.37 -3.87
CA SER A 221 -12.68 -18.51 -3.90
C SER A 221 -13.31 -18.01 -5.20
N LEU A 222 -12.60 -17.15 -5.94
CA LEU A 222 -12.99 -16.64 -7.26
C LEU A 222 -12.42 -17.50 -8.41
N GLY A 223 -11.85 -18.68 -8.10
CA GLY A 223 -11.33 -19.64 -9.07
C GLY A 223 -9.91 -19.34 -9.56
N GLY A 224 -9.22 -18.38 -8.96
CA GLY A 224 -7.78 -18.21 -9.16
C GLY A 224 -6.98 -19.31 -8.44
N GLU A 225 -5.77 -19.55 -8.91
CA GLU A 225 -4.84 -20.53 -8.34
C GLU A 225 -3.57 -19.82 -7.92
N ILE A 226 -3.02 -20.15 -6.76
CA ILE A 226 -1.76 -19.60 -6.26
C ILE A 226 -0.84 -20.77 -5.95
N ARG A 227 0.31 -20.83 -6.63
CA ARG A 227 1.36 -21.82 -6.40
C ARG A 227 2.57 -21.14 -5.77
N PHE A 228 2.84 -21.50 -4.52
CA PHE A 228 4.07 -21.12 -3.83
C PHE A 228 5.21 -22.05 -4.22
N GLN A 229 6.44 -21.63 -3.91
CA GLN A 229 7.65 -22.39 -4.24
C GLN A 229 7.74 -22.78 -5.73
N SER A 230 7.18 -21.94 -6.60
CA SER A 230 7.02 -22.17 -8.03
C SER A 230 7.75 -21.07 -8.79
N ARG A 231 9.09 -21.10 -8.71
CA ARG A 231 9.93 -20.12 -9.42
C ARG A 231 9.86 -20.38 -10.93
N VAL A 232 9.61 -19.34 -11.71
CA VAL A 232 9.72 -19.37 -13.17
C VAL A 232 11.19 -19.24 -13.55
N GLU A 233 11.70 -20.18 -14.35
CA GLU A 233 13.09 -20.18 -14.86
C GLU A 233 13.21 -19.82 -16.33
N GLN A 234 12.11 -19.92 -17.09
CA GLN A 234 12.13 -19.56 -18.50
C GLN A 234 10.81 -18.94 -18.92
N LEU A 235 10.91 -17.90 -19.75
CA LEU A 235 9.81 -17.37 -20.55
C LEU A 235 9.89 -17.98 -21.95
N ASN A 236 8.85 -18.71 -22.37
CA ASN A 236 8.83 -19.34 -23.69
C ASN A 236 8.25 -18.35 -24.70
N ILE A 237 9.09 -17.89 -25.63
CA ILE A 237 8.74 -16.88 -26.63
C ILE A 237 8.96 -17.47 -28.03
N GLU A 238 7.92 -17.42 -28.85
CA GLU A 238 7.97 -17.83 -30.26
C GLU A 238 7.51 -16.66 -31.13
N ASN A 239 8.33 -16.28 -32.12
CA ASN A 239 8.01 -15.18 -33.05
C ASN A 239 7.58 -13.86 -32.35
N GLY A 240 8.17 -13.55 -31.20
CA GLY A 240 7.86 -12.36 -30.40
C GLY A 240 6.61 -12.47 -29.52
N GLN A 241 5.91 -13.60 -29.51
CA GLN A 241 4.75 -13.88 -28.66
C GLN A 241 5.16 -14.80 -27.51
N VAL A 242 4.78 -14.46 -26.28
CA VAL A 242 4.88 -15.40 -25.15
C VAL A 242 3.87 -16.52 -25.34
N CYS A 243 4.29 -17.77 -25.20
CA CYS A 243 3.43 -18.95 -25.34
C CYS A 243 3.27 -19.72 -24.02
N GLY A 244 4.10 -19.42 -23.03
CA GLY A 244 4.06 -20.04 -21.72
C GLY A 244 5.30 -19.75 -20.88
N VAL A 245 5.42 -20.47 -19.77
CA VAL A 245 6.55 -20.39 -18.84
C VAL A 245 6.99 -21.79 -18.42
N THR A 246 8.29 -21.96 -18.17
CA THR A 246 8.85 -23.17 -17.55
C THR A 246 9.22 -22.86 -16.10
N LEU A 247 8.76 -23.68 -15.17
CA LEU A 247 9.11 -23.60 -13.76
C LEU A 247 10.48 -24.25 -13.50
N ALA A 248 11.10 -23.94 -12.36
CA ALA A 248 12.31 -24.60 -11.88
C ALA A 248 12.17 -26.12 -11.70
N SER A 249 10.93 -26.62 -11.59
CA SER A 249 10.64 -28.06 -11.56
C SER A 249 10.71 -28.72 -12.94
N GLY A 250 10.83 -27.95 -14.02
CA GLY A 250 10.68 -28.39 -15.40
C GLY A 250 9.23 -28.40 -15.91
N GLU A 251 8.24 -28.10 -15.06
CA GLU A 251 6.83 -28.00 -15.50
C GLU A 251 6.65 -26.84 -16.48
N TYR A 252 6.00 -27.11 -17.62
CA TYR A 252 5.59 -26.10 -18.59
C TYR A 252 4.12 -25.72 -18.40
N ILE A 253 3.83 -24.43 -18.34
CA ILE A 253 2.47 -23.89 -18.24
C ILE A 253 2.21 -22.97 -19.45
N ALA A 254 1.30 -23.39 -20.33
CA ALA A 254 0.94 -22.66 -21.54
C ALA A 254 0.05 -21.44 -21.22
N SER A 255 0.41 -20.28 -21.76
CA SER A 255 -0.42 -19.07 -21.75
C SER A 255 0.17 -17.99 -22.64
N ASN A 256 -0.69 -17.32 -23.41
CA ASN A 256 -0.33 -16.14 -24.19
C ASN A 256 -0.40 -14.84 -23.37
N HIS A 257 -0.76 -14.93 -22.09
CA HIS A 257 -0.98 -13.80 -21.20
C HIS A 257 -0.16 -13.97 -19.92
N VAL A 258 0.98 -13.29 -19.85
CA VAL A 258 1.89 -13.36 -18.69
C VAL A 258 2.14 -11.97 -18.12
N ILE A 259 1.90 -11.79 -16.83
CA ILE A 259 2.24 -10.57 -16.08
C ILE A 259 3.51 -10.82 -15.27
N LEU A 260 4.56 -10.05 -15.52
CA LEU A 260 5.79 -10.03 -14.72
C LEU A 260 5.65 -9.03 -13.56
N ALA A 261 5.37 -9.53 -12.35
CA ALA A 261 5.21 -8.76 -11.12
C ALA A 261 6.25 -9.17 -10.05
N VAL A 262 7.48 -9.45 -10.49
CA VAL A 262 8.54 -10.12 -9.71
C VAL A 262 9.28 -9.22 -8.70
N GLY A 263 8.99 -7.92 -8.68
CA GLY A 263 9.71 -6.95 -7.87
C GLY A 263 11.14 -6.69 -8.37
N HIS A 264 11.83 -5.72 -7.78
CA HIS A 264 13.16 -5.30 -8.24
C HIS A 264 14.32 -6.17 -7.71
N SER A 265 14.04 -7.15 -6.85
CA SER A 265 15.06 -8.00 -6.23
C SER A 265 15.30 -9.32 -6.99
N ALA A 266 14.47 -9.64 -7.98
CA ALA A 266 14.54 -10.85 -8.80
C ALA A 266 15.65 -10.77 -9.87
N ARG A 267 16.91 -10.68 -9.41
CA ARG A 267 18.11 -10.48 -10.24
C ARG A 267 18.31 -11.60 -11.26
N ASP A 268 18.18 -12.85 -10.81
CA ASP A 268 18.18 -14.05 -11.64
C ASP A 268 17.11 -14.01 -12.75
N THR A 269 15.92 -13.49 -12.43
CA THR A 269 14.85 -13.32 -13.41
C THR A 269 15.20 -12.23 -14.43
N PHE A 270 15.84 -11.13 -14.01
CA PHE A 270 16.33 -10.12 -14.96
C PHE A 270 17.42 -10.66 -15.89
N GLU A 271 18.32 -11.50 -15.38
CA GLU A 271 19.32 -12.20 -16.21
C GLU A 271 18.65 -13.14 -17.22
N MET A 272 17.65 -13.92 -16.79
CA MET A 272 16.84 -14.76 -17.68
C MET A 272 16.15 -13.95 -18.78
N LEU A 273 15.50 -12.83 -18.42
CA LEU A 273 14.81 -11.97 -19.38
C LEU A 273 15.78 -11.36 -20.40
N HIS A 274 16.96 -10.93 -19.94
CA HIS A 274 18.02 -10.42 -20.81
C HIS A 274 18.49 -11.50 -21.80
N HIS A 275 18.75 -12.72 -21.33
CA HIS A 275 19.14 -13.84 -22.21
C HIS A 275 18.04 -14.25 -23.19
N ALA A 276 16.77 -14.10 -22.82
CA ALA A 276 15.62 -14.34 -23.69
C ALA A 276 15.39 -13.22 -24.73
N GLY A 277 16.24 -12.18 -24.76
CA GLY A 277 16.12 -11.06 -25.71
C GLY A 277 14.97 -10.09 -25.38
N VAL A 278 14.42 -10.14 -24.17
CA VAL A 278 13.42 -9.15 -23.72
C VAL A 278 14.11 -7.80 -23.54
N TYR A 279 13.50 -6.73 -24.06
CA TYR A 279 14.03 -5.38 -23.93
C TYR A 279 14.13 -4.95 -22.46
N ILE A 280 15.31 -4.51 -22.03
CA ILE A 280 15.60 -4.02 -20.68
C ILE A 280 16.45 -2.75 -20.82
N GLU A 281 16.09 -1.69 -20.09
CA GLU A 281 16.83 -0.44 -20.05
C GLU A 281 17.32 -0.10 -18.64
N PRO A 282 18.55 0.41 -18.48
CA PRO A 282 19.04 0.88 -17.20
C PRO A 282 18.19 2.04 -16.66
N LYS A 283 17.70 1.91 -15.42
CA LYS A 283 16.90 2.95 -14.76
C LYS A 283 17.66 3.52 -13.53
N PRO A 284 17.83 4.85 -13.42
CA PRO A 284 18.41 5.46 -12.24
C PRO A 284 17.65 5.12 -10.95
N PHE A 285 18.39 4.92 -9.86
CA PHE A 285 17.89 4.64 -8.52
C PHE A 285 18.81 5.24 -7.44
N SER A 286 18.37 5.19 -6.19
CA SER A 286 19.07 5.81 -5.05
C SER A 286 19.61 4.77 -4.09
N ILE A 287 20.72 5.10 -3.43
CA ILE A 287 21.41 4.24 -2.46
C ILE A 287 21.91 5.09 -1.30
N GLY A 288 22.03 4.49 -0.13
CA GLY A 288 22.49 5.21 1.05
C GLY A 288 22.45 4.32 2.27
N PHE A 289 22.11 4.91 3.42
CA PHE A 289 22.14 4.22 4.71
C PHE A 289 20.82 4.38 5.46
N ARG A 290 20.53 3.46 6.38
CA ARG A 290 19.46 3.64 7.37
C ARG A 290 20.02 4.42 8.55
N ILE A 291 19.37 5.53 8.92
CA ILE A 291 19.66 6.31 10.13
C ILE A 291 18.61 6.04 11.20
N GLU A 292 19.00 6.04 12.47
CA GLU A 292 18.11 5.90 13.62
C GLU A 292 18.26 7.08 14.59
N HIS A 293 17.14 7.53 15.14
CA HIS A 293 17.09 8.48 16.25
C HIS A 293 16.03 8.01 17.26
N PRO A 294 16.14 8.32 18.55
CA PRO A 294 15.05 8.13 19.49
C PRO A 294 13.75 8.77 18.97
N GLN A 295 12.65 8.01 18.94
CA GLN A 295 11.36 8.47 18.42
C GLN A 295 10.88 9.74 19.15
N SER A 296 11.17 9.84 20.45
CA SER A 296 10.83 11.00 21.29
C SER A 296 11.43 12.33 20.79
N ILE A 297 12.61 12.30 20.15
CA ILE A 297 13.21 13.50 19.55
C ILE A 297 12.36 13.96 18.36
N ILE A 298 11.95 13.02 17.51
CA ILE A 298 11.11 13.32 16.34
C ILE A 298 9.74 13.84 16.80
N ASP A 299 9.13 13.20 17.78
CA ASP A 299 7.84 13.60 18.35
C ASP A 299 7.90 15.02 18.91
N LYS A 300 8.94 15.34 19.70
CA LYS A 300 9.13 16.68 20.26
C LYS A 300 9.34 17.72 19.16
N CYS A 301 10.14 17.42 18.14
CA CYS A 301 10.41 18.35 17.03
C CYS A 301 9.17 18.64 16.19
N ARG A 302 8.30 17.64 15.97
CA ARG A 302 7.15 17.73 15.08
C ARG A 302 5.87 18.16 15.78
N LEU A 303 5.64 17.67 17.00
CA LEU A 303 4.35 17.80 17.72
C LEU A 303 4.46 18.63 19.01
N GLY A 304 5.68 18.89 19.51
CA GLY A 304 5.89 19.71 20.71
C GLY A 304 5.21 19.13 21.94
N SER A 305 4.44 19.95 22.66
CA SER A 305 3.69 19.52 23.86
C SER A 305 2.53 18.57 23.57
N GLN A 306 2.12 18.42 22.31
CA GLN A 306 1.04 17.52 21.89
C GLN A 306 1.58 16.15 21.43
N ALA A 307 2.88 15.91 21.59
CA ALA A 307 3.48 14.59 21.41
C ALA A 307 2.83 13.57 22.35
N GLY A 308 2.59 12.35 21.85
CA GLY A 308 1.94 11.28 22.61
C GLY A 308 0.40 11.29 22.55
N HIS A 309 -0.21 12.27 21.89
CA HIS A 309 -1.66 12.27 21.69
C HIS A 309 -2.08 11.03 20.84
N PRO A 310 -2.99 10.17 21.32
CA PRO A 310 -3.30 8.89 20.68
C PRO A 310 -3.74 9.01 19.21
N MET A 311 -4.50 10.06 18.87
CA MET A 311 -4.96 10.26 17.50
C MET A 311 -3.91 10.85 16.54
N LEU A 312 -2.79 11.39 17.06
CA LEU A 312 -1.67 11.86 16.23
C LEU A 312 -0.68 10.74 15.95
N GLY A 313 -0.51 9.83 16.92
CA GLY A 313 0.45 8.73 16.84
C GLY A 313 1.91 9.20 16.84
N ALA A 314 2.80 8.27 16.51
CA ALA A 314 4.23 8.54 16.39
C ALA A 314 4.52 9.46 15.18
N ALA A 315 5.31 10.51 15.41
CA ALA A 315 5.56 11.53 14.42
C ALA A 315 6.44 11.06 13.26
N ASP A 316 6.19 11.65 12.09
CA ASP A 316 6.92 11.42 10.85
C ASP A 316 7.75 12.62 10.40
N TYR A 317 8.70 12.38 9.48
CA TYR A 317 9.42 13.43 8.75
C TYR A 317 9.64 13.08 7.27
N SER A 318 9.90 14.13 6.49
CA SER A 318 10.35 14.07 5.09
C SER A 318 11.37 15.18 4.90
N LEU A 319 12.59 14.83 4.49
CA LEU A 319 13.71 15.74 4.32
C LEU A 319 14.27 15.66 2.89
N VAL A 320 14.73 16.79 2.38
CA VAL A 320 15.45 16.92 1.10
C VAL A 320 16.54 17.95 1.29
N HIS A 321 17.74 17.67 0.77
CA HIS A 321 18.85 18.61 0.71
C HIS A 321 19.54 18.50 -0.64
N HIS A 322 19.79 19.64 -1.29
CA HIS A 322 20.54 19.72 -2.54
C HIS A 322 21.98 20.08 -2.22
N CYS A 323 22.89 19.13 -2.44
CA CYS A 323 24.30 19.27 -2.12
C CYS A 323 25.02 20.13 -3.17
N ASN A 324 26.11 20.78 -2.76
CA ASN A 324 26.97 21.56 -3.66
C ASN A 324 27.62 20.71 -4.78
N ASN A 325 27.67 19.39 -4.63
CA ASN A 325 28.19 18.46 -5.65
C ASN A 325 27.16 18.05 -6.72
N GLY A 326 26.00 18.71 -6.75
CA GLY A 326 24.92 18.42 -7.72
C GLY A 326 24.07 17.20 -7.40
N ARG A 327 24.34 16.47 -6.29
CA ARG A 327 23.48 15.39 -5.82
C ARG A 327 22.37 15.92 -4.91
N SER A 328 21.25 15.21 -4.89
CA SER A 328 20.17 15.47 -3.94
C SER A 328 20.09 14.31 -2.96
N VAL A 329 20.11 14.62 -1.67
CA VAL A 329 19.94 13.66 -0.57
C VAL A 329 18.54 13.81 0.00
N TYR A 330 17.85 12.71 0.24
CA TYR A 330 16.51 12.76 0.81
C TYR A 330 16.20 11.58 1.72
N SER A 331 15.24 11.78 2.62
CA SER A 331 14.72 10.70 3.46
C SER A 331 13.74 9.84 2.67
N PHE A 332 13.91 8.53 2.73
CA PHE A 332 13.08 7.53 2.07
C PHE A 332 12.59 6.48 3.07
N CYS A 333 11.35 6.01 2.88
CA CYS A 333 10.73 4.97 3.69
C CYS A 333 10.91 5.17 5.22
N MET A 334 10.64 6.39 5.70
CA MET A 334 10.72 6.73 7.13
C MET A 334 9.68 5.95 7.94
N CYS A 335 10.11 5.26 8.99
CA CYS A 335 9.34 4.33 9.82
C CYS A 335 9.34 4.85 11.27
N PRO A 336 8.23 5.45 11.75
CA PRO A 336 8.09 5.87 13.14
C PRO A 336 8.07 4.66 14.07
N GLY A 337 8.73 4.77 15.22
CA GLY A 337 8.79 3.76 16.27
C GLY A 337 9.03 2.36 15.70
N GLY A 338 9.97 2.27 14.77
CA GLY A 338 10.22 1.11 13.94
C GLY A 338 11.57 0.48 14.21
N GLN A 339 11.97 -0.40 13.30
CA GLN A 339 13.24 -1.11 13.34
C GLN A 339 13.88 -1.13 11.94
N VAL A 340 15.20 -1.04 11.90
CA VAL A 340 16.01 -1.33 10.70
C VAL A 340 16.11 -2.83 10.53
N VAL A 341 15.81 -3.34 9.33
CA VAL A 341 15.75 -4.78 9.05
C VAL A 341 16.81 -5.21 8.05
N ALA A 342 17.31 -6.45 8.22
CA ALA A 342 18.17 -7.11 7.26
C ALA A 342 17.32 -7.67 6.11
N ALA A 343 17.41 -7.04 4.94
CA ALA A 343 16.51 -7.26 3.82
C ALA A 343 17.20 -7.92 2.61
N THR A 344 18.31 -8.61 2.83
CA THR A 344 19.04 -9.29 1.74
C THR A 344 18.21 -10.44 1.17
N SER A 345 18.37 -10.68 -0.12
CA SER A 345 17.84 -11.85 -0.84
C SER A 345 18.96 -12.71 -1.44
N GLU A 346 20.22 -12.44 -1.12
CA GLU A 346 21.37 -13.18 -1.65
C GLU A 346 22.42 -13.49 -0.59
N VAL A 347 23.03 -14.66 -0.72
CA VAL A 347 24.11 -15.13 0.14
C VAL A 347 25.33 -14.21 0.02
N GLY A 348 25.97 -13.90 1.14
CA GLY A 348 27.18 -13.06 1.15
C GLY A 348 26.93 -11.57 0.92
N ARG A 349 25.67 -11.13 0.87
CA ARG A 349 25.30 -9.71 0.70
C ARG A 349 24.48 -9.17 1.87
N VAL A 350 24.61 -7.87 2.10
CA VAL A 350 23.88 -7.14 3.15
C VAL A 350 23.03 -6.06 2.49
N VAL A 351 21.76 -5.99 2.89
CA VAL A 351 20.80 -4.97 2.46
C VAL A 351 20.04 -4.50 3.69
N THR A 352 19.85 -3.19 3.83
CA THR A 352 19.05 -2.62 4.90
C THR A 352 17.71 -2.13 4.36
N ASN A 353 16.66 -2.27 5.17
CA ASN A 353 15.39 -1.59 4.98
C ASN A 353 14.80 -1.22 6.35
N GLY A 354 13.53 -0.84 6.43
CA GLY A 354 12.89 -0.47 7.68
C GLY A 354 11.45 -0.92 7.73
N MET A 355 11.00 -1.25 8.93
CA MET A 355 9.62 -1.64 9.21
C MET A 355 9.13 -1.00 10.50
N SER A 356 7.81 -0.96 10.68
CA SER A 356 7.17 -0.64 11.96
C SER A 356 5.98 -1.57 12.18
N GLN A 357 5.68 -1.85 13.44
CA GLN A 357 4.39 -2.44 13.80
C GLN A 357 3.30 -1.38 13.74
N TYR A 358 2.02 -1.79 13.78
CA TYR A 358 0.90 -0.87 13.73
C TYR A 358 0.92 0.13 14.90
N GLU A 359 1.36 -0.29 16.08
CA GLU A 359 1.40 0.57 17.26
C GLU A 359 2.49 1.65 17.14
N ARG A 360 3.48 1.47 16.25
CA ARG A 360 4.64 2.36 16.07
C ARG A 360 5.27 2.78 17.40
N SER A 361 5.39 1.82 18.31
CA SER A 361 5.81 2.02 19.70
C SER A 361 7.28 1.66 19.96
N GLY A 362 8.04 1.35 18.91
CA GLY A 362 9.47 1.09 19.02
C GLY A 362 10.25 2.31 19.50
N LYS A 363 11.45 2.07 20.03
CA LYS A 363 12.28 3.13 20.63
C LYS A 363 12.78 4.16 19.62
N ASN A 364 13.00 3.74 18.38
CA ASN A 364 13.66 4.56 17.35
C ASN A 364 12.72 4.89 16.19
N ALA A 365 12.84 6.11 15.68
CA ALA A 365 12.46 6.45 14.31
C ALA A 365 13.61 6.08 13.38
N ASN A 366 13.33 5.52 12.20
CA ASN A 366 14.36 5.27 11.21
C ASN A 366 13.96 5.65 9.79
N SER A 367 14.91 6.04 8.94
CA SER A 367 14.68 6.26 7.50
C SER A 367 15.92 5.93 6.67
N GLY A 368 15.74 5.63 5.39
CA GLY A 368 16.86 5.62 4.44
C GLY A 368 17.24 7.05 4.10
N ILE A 369 18.49 7.44 4.28
CA ILE A 369 19.05 8.68 3.75
C ILE A 369 19.79 8.30 2.48
N VAL A 370 19.21 8.62 1.33
CA VAL A 370 19.60 8.12 0.00
C VAL A 370 19.80 9.22 -1.03
#